data_AF-A0A162V676-F1
#
_entry.id   AF-A0A162V676-F1
#
_cell.length_a   1.000
_cell.length_b   1.000
_cell.length_c   1.000
_cell.angle_alpha   90.00
_cell.angle_beta   90.00
_cell.angle_gamma   90.00
#
_symmetry.space_group_name_H-M   'P 1'
#
loop_
_entity.id
_entity.type
_entity.pdbx_description
1 polymer ?
#
loop_
_entity_poly.entity_id
_entity_poly.type
_entity_poly.pdbx_seq_one_letter_code
_entity_poly.pdbx_strand_id
1 'polypeptide(L)'
;MSPDLALFLGNMQAQFMSLQQRTNELESLAATNARLTAQLVNAEKLIADLRSQLASQGNCQITTNASTSSAPTTPKEPGTEASTWATTAAAAHNSVVVPTALSVCKTPRPPSVRQVAASARMFAIPTGPKGYQYVYIPRSRRLTHREVRNSLKTLGVDTGRILDINFPAKDVVGILVHNQYAEKFQTTLTTVAIEILDAFDPLDPKNIADPKYKSLSDSELEEVAAELHSDRCMKALKYLRPHVAVPVGHFFCDQGWISKEDIPVHSVSGPGAGIHDFQSPSRRTSVAMSE
;
A
#
# COMPACT_ATOMS: atom_id res chain seq x y z
N MET A 1 59.83 1.66 36.69
CA MET A 1 58.95 2.19 35.62
C MET A 1 57.68 2.67 36.30
N SER A 2 57.34 3.96 36.19
CA SER A 2 56.15 4.51 36.87
C SER A 2 54.87 3.87 36.27
N PRO A 3 53.91 3.41 37.09
CA PRO A 3 52.69 2.76 36.60
C PRO A 3 51.88 3.61 35.62
N ASP A 4 51.93 4.94 35.74
CA ASP A 4 51.28 5.88 34.80
C ASP A 4 51.82 5.81 33.37
N LEU A 5 53.11 5.56 33.20
CA LEU A 5 53.73 5.52 31.87
C LEU A 5 53.35 4.25 31.10
N ALA A 6 53.17 3.13 31.80
CA ALA A 6 52.72 1.87 31.20
C ALA A 6 51.25 1.96 30.73
N LEU A 7 50.38 2.60 31.53
CA LEU A 7 48.99 2.85 31.15
C LEU A 7 48.89 3.81 29.96
N PHE A 8 49.69 4.87 29.95
CA PHE A 8 49.75 5.81 28.82
C PHE A 8 50.17 5.11 27.51
N LEU A 9 51.22 4.30 27.54
CA LEU A 9 51.69 3.55 26.37
C LEU A 9 50.67 2.51 25.90
N GLY A 10 49.99 1.82 26.82
CA GLY A 10 48.90 0.89 26.49
C GLY A 10 47.73 1.58 25.79
N ASN A 11 47.31 2.75 26.29
CA ASN A 11 46.27 3.55 25.66
C ASN A 11 46.66 4.04 24.26
N MET A 12 47.90 4.48 24.07
CA MET A 12 48.42 4.89 22.76
C MET A 12 48.46 3.74 21.76
N GLN A 13 48.87 2.54 22.19
CA GLN A 13 48.88 1.36 21.34
C GLN A 13 47.45 0.94 20.93
N ALA A 14 46.50 1.01 21.85
CA ALA A 14 45.09 0.73 21.55
C ALA A 14 44.50 1.73 20.54
N GLN A 15 44.82 3.03 20.68
CA GLN A 15 44.41 4.04 19.71
C GLN A 15 45.02 3.81 18.32
N PHE A 16 46.30 3.45 18.26
CA PHE A 16 46.96 3.14 16.99
C PHE A 16 46.31 1.96 16.27
N MET A 17 46.01 0.87 17.00
CA MET A 17 45.31 -0.29 16.44
C MET A 17 43.91 0.07 15.92
N SER A 18 43.18 0.93 16.65
CA SER A 18 41.85 1.40 16.22
C SER A 18 41.92 2.24 14.94
N LEU A 19 42.92 3.11 14.81
CA LEU A 19 43.14 3.90 13.60
C LEU A 19 43.53 3.02 12.40
N GLN A 20 44.38 2.02 12.62
CA GLN A 20 44.75 1.07 11.58
C GLN A 20 43.53 0.29 11.07
N GLN A 21 42.67 -0.15 11.98
CA GLN A 21 41.43 -0.86 11.63
C GLN A 21 40.51 0.03 10.78
N ARG A 22 40.25 1.27 11.20
CA ARG A 22 39.44 2.22 10.41
C ARG A 22 40.03 2.48 9.03
N THR A 23 41.36 2.54 8.93
CA THR A 23 42.03 2.76 7.64
C THR A 23 41.80 1.58 6.69
N ASN A 24 41.93 0.35 7.19
CA ASN A 24 41.65 -0.86 6.40
C ASN A 24 40.18 -0.94 5.98
N GLU A 25 39.25 -0.54 6.86
CA GLU A 25 37.81 -0.47 6.55
C GLU A 25 37.52 0.54 5.44
N LEU A 26 38.13 1.74 5.50
CA LEU A 26 37.99 2.76 4.46
C LEU A 26 38.52 2.29 3.10
N GLU A 27 39.65 1.58 3.08
CA GLU A 27 40.22 1.02 1.85
C GLU A 27 39.30 -0.06 1.24
N SER A 28 38.73 -0.92 2.09
CA SER A 28 37.72 -1.91 1.66
C SER A 28 36.47 -1.24 1.08
N LEU A 29 35.97 -0.19 1.74
CA LEU A 29 34.82 0.59 1.25
C LEU A 29 35.13 1.29 -0.08
N ALA A 30 36.34 1.82 -0.25
CA ALA A 30 36.76 2.41 -1.53
C ALA A 30 36.77 1.38 -2.66
N ALA A 31 37.29 0.17 -2.41
CA ALA A 31 37.31 -0.91 -3.39
C ALA A 31 35.90 -1.39 -3.77
N THR A 32 34.99 -1.51 -2.79
CA THR A 32 33.59 -1.90 -3.06
C THR A 32 32.83 -0.83 -3.83
N ASN A 33 33.02 0.45 -3.49
CA ASN A 33 32.44 1.56 -4.25
C ASN A 33 32.93 1.57 -5.70
N ALA A 34 34.23 1.38 -5.95
CA ALA A 34 34.78 1.28 -7.31
C ALA A 34 34.20 0.10 -8.10
N ARG A 35 33.93 -1.03 -7.44
CA ARG A 35 33.27 -2.18 -8.07
C ARG A 35 31.81 -1.89 -8.41
N LEU A 36 31.08 -1.25 -7.50
CA LEU A 36 29.67 -0.90 -7.71
C LEU A 36 29.51 0.13 -8.83
N THR A 37 30.39 1.13 -8.92
CA THR A 37 30.36 2.10 -10.01
C THR A 37 30.62 1.43 -11.37
N ALA A 38 31.56 0.49 -11.46
CA ALA A 38 31.78 -0.29 -12.68
C ALA A 38 30.56 -1.13 -13.07
N GLN A 39 29.85 -1.70 -12.09
CA GLN A 39 28.61 -2.45 -12.36
C GLN A 39 27.48 -1.55 -12.84
N LEU A 40 27.34 -0.34 -12.29
CA LEU A 40 26.34 0.64 -12.74
C LEU A 40 26.58 1.05 -14.19
N VAL A 41 27.82 1.39 -14.56
CA VAL A 41 28.18 1.74 -15.95
C VAL A 41 27.85 0.60 -16.92
N ASN A 42 28.13 -0.65 -16.54
CA ASN A 42 27.79 -1.81 -17.37
C ASN A 42 26.27 -1.98 -17.52
N ALA A 43 25.50 -1.78 -16.45
CA ALA A 43 24.05 -1.87 -16.48
C ALA A 43 23.43 -0.76 -17.37
N GLU A 44 23.95 0.47 -17.28
CA GLU A 44 23.50 1.59 -18.11
C GLU A 44 23.77 1.33 -19.60
N LYS A 45 24.93 0.76 -19.94
CA LYS A 45 25.24 0.36 -21.31
C LYS A 45 24.25 -0.69 -21.84
N LEU A 46 23.95 -1.71 -21.06
CA LEU A 46 22.99 -2.75 -21.43
C LEU A 46 21.58 -2.15 -21.65
N ILE A 47 21.15 -1.24 -20.78
CA ILE A 47 19.86 -0.55 -20.92
C ILE A 47 19.83 0.28 -22.22
N ALA A 48 20.92 0.98 -22.56
CA ALA A 48 21.02 1.75 -23.80
C ALA A 48 20.95 0.86 -25.06
N ASP A 49 21.63 -0.29 -25.04
CA ASP A 49 21.61 -1.26 -26.14
C ASP A 49 20.20 -1.85 -26.35
N LEU A 50 19.52 -2.25 -25.25
CA LEU A 50 18.15 -2.77 -25.33
C LEU A 50 17.16 -1.72 -25.84
N ARG A 51 17.30 -0.46 -25.42
CA ARG A 51 16.47 0.65 -25.93
C ARG A 51 16.67 0.85 -27.43
N SER A 52 17.91 0.74 -27.92
CA SER A 52 18.24 0.86 -29.35
C SER A 52 17.65 -0.30 -30.16
N GLN A 53 17.67 -1.52 -29.64
CA GLN A 53 17.03 -2.69 -30.29
C GLN A 53 15.51 -2.53 -30.37
N LEU A 54 14.86 -2.05 -29.30
CA LEU A 54 13.41 -1.81 -29.29
C LEU A 54 13.00 -0.70 -30.27
N ALA A 55 13.79 0.36 -30.40
CA ALA A 55 13.56 1.41 -31.40
C ALA A 55 13.68 0.87 -32.84
N SER A 56 14.55 -0.11 -33.06
CA SER A 56 14.78 -0.74 -34.37
C SER A 56 13.68 -1.75 -34.76
N GLN A 57 12.98 -2.35 -33.79
CA GLN A 57 11.85 -3.28 -34.03
C GLN A 57 10.51 -2.58 -34.28
N GLY A 58 10.39 -1.27 -34.01
CA GLY A 58 9.15 -0.50 -34.14
C GLY A 58 8.71 -0.14 -35.57
N ASN A 59 9.41 -0.60 -36.61
CA ASN A 59 9.18 -0.17 -37.99
C ASN A 59 8.86 -1.35 -38.94
N CYS A 60 7.76 -2.08 -38.66
CA CYS A 60 7.09 -2.93 -39.65
C CYS A 60 5.70 -2.36 -39.95
N GLN A 61 5.56 -1.82 -41.15
CA GLN A 61 4.40 -1.13 -41.69
C GLN A 61 3.17 -2.05 -41.79
N ILE A 62 2.02 -1.60 -41.26
CA ILE A 62 0.70 -2.13 -41.63
C ILE A 62 0.28 -1.42 -42.92
N THR A 63 0.50 -2.08 -44.05
CA THR A 63 -0.03 -1.64 -45.35
C THR A 63 -1.52 -2.02 -45.43
N THR A 64 -2.39 -1.02 -45.45
CA THR A 64 -3.83 -1.17 -45.74
C THR A 64 -4.03 -1.16 -47.26
N ASN A 65 -4.23 -2.35 -47.85
CA ASN A 65 -4.69 -2.46 -49.23
C ASN A 65 -6.22 -2.54 -49.25
N ALA A 66 -6.85 -1.44 -49.64
CA ALA A 66 -8.23 -1.40 -50.09
C ALA A 66 -8.27 -1.84 -51.57
N SER A 67 -9.00 -2.91 -51.87
CA SER A 67 -9.39 -3.26 -53.24
C SER A 67 -10.84 -3.69 -53.28
N THR A 68 -11.63 -2.84 -53.92
CA THR A 68 -12.93 -3.07 -54.54
C THR A 68 -12.97 -4.36 -55.37
N SER A 69 -14.02 -5.18 -55.20
CA SER A 69 -14.58 -5.94 -56.33
C SER A 69 -16.02 -6.38 -56.07
N SER A 70 -16.77 -6.33 -57.15
CA SER A 70 -18.21 -6.44 -57.39
C SER A 70 -18.84 -7.80 -57.09
N ALA A 71 -20.14 -7.76 -56.73
CA ALA A 71 -21.06 -8.89 -56.77
C ALA A 71 -21.33 -9.37 -58.21
N PRO A 72 -21.70 -10.65 -58.40
CA PRO A 72 -23.05 -10.91 -58.90
C PRO A 72 -23.77 -12.14 -58.30
N THR A 73 -25.09 -12.12 -58.50
CA THR A 73 -26.21 -12.93 -58.02
C THR A 73 -26.29 -14.38 -58.56
N THR A 74 -26.59 -15.33 -57.66
CA THR A 74 -27.51 -16.53 -57.69
C THR A 74 -27.77 -17.31 -59.00
N PRO A 75 -27.93 -18.67 -59.00
CA PRO A 75 -29.08 -19.36 -58.37
C PRO A 75 -28.92 -20.79 -57.77
N LYS A 76 -29.86 -21.07 -56.85
CA LYS A 76 -30.42 -22.31 -56.22
C LYS A 76 -30.42 -23.55 -57.17
N GLU A 77 -30.17 -24.83 -56.84
CA GLU A 77 -30.56 -25.81 -55.78
C GLU A 77 -29.89 -27.20 -56.15
N PRO A 78 -30.22 -28.42 -55.65
CA PRO A 78 -30.39 -29.03 -54.30
C PRO A 78 -29.43 -30.24 -54.01
N GLY A 79 -29.36 -30.69 -52.75
CA GLY A 79 -28.89 -32.03 -52.31
C GLY A 79 -27.41 -32.09 -51.87
N THR A 80 -26.97 -32.81 -50.82
CA THR A 80 -27.56 -33.94 -50.08
C THR A 80 -26.81 -34.12 -48.74
N GLU A 81 -27.59 -34.31 -47.67
CA GLU A 81 -27.36 -35.14 -46.45
C GLU A 81 -26.07 -35.01 -45.62
N ALA A 82 -26.00 -33.99 -44.76
CA ALA A 82 -25.28 -34.08 -43.47
C ALA A 82 -25.74 -32.98 -42.48
N SER A 83 -27.04 -32.88 -42.18
CA SER A 83 -27.54 -32.03 -41.08
C SER A 83 -28.97 -32.41 -40.68
N THR A 84 -29.14 -33.66 -40.23
CA THR A 84 -30.43 -34.18 -39.74
C THR A 84 -30.29 -34.71 -38.31
N TRP A 85 -29.62 -33.96 -37.42
CA TRP A 85 -29.62 -34.23 -35.98
C TRP A 85 -29.89 -32.99 -35.11
N ALA A 86 -30.09 -31.81 -35.69
CA ALA A 86 -30.36 -30.59 -34.91
C ALA A 86 -31.85 -30.23 -34.77
N THR A 87 -32.76 -30.86 -35.53
CA THR A 87 -34.15 -30.37 -35.62
C THR A 87 -35.19 -31.22 -34.86
N THR A 88 -34.81 -32.37 -34.31
CA THR A 88 -35.75 -33.27 -33.60
C THR A 88 -35.57 -33.25 -32.07
N ALA A 89 -35.23 -32.09 -31.50
CA ALA A 89 -35.29 -31.85 -30.04
C ALA A 89 -36.27 -30.73 -29.65
N ALA A 90 -36.97 -30.13 -30.62
CA ALA A 90 -37.87 -29.00 -30.39
C ALA A 90 -39.38 -29.35 -30.38
N ALA A 91 -39.77 -30.63 -30.49
CA ALA A 91 -41.17 -31.01 -30.70
C ALA A 91 -41.76 -32.06 -29.74
N ALA A 92 -41.14 -32.35 -28.59
CA ALA A 92 -41.76 -33.20 -27.58
C ALA A 92 -41.51 -32.66 -26.16
N HIS A 93 -42.58 -32.64 -25.37
CA HIS A 93 -42.70 -32.21 -23.97
C HIS A 93 -43.08 -30.75 -23.73
N ASN A 94 -44.31 -30.42 -24.12
CA ASN A 94 -45.12 -29.46 -23.39
C ASN A 94 -45.81 -30.19 -22.21
N SER A 95 -45.27 -30.04 -21.01
CA SER A 95 -46.07 -30.14 -19.77
C SER A 95 -45.43 -29.29 -18.67
N VAL A 96 -45.99 -28.10 -18.51
CA VAL A 96 -46.15 -27.32 -17.27
C VAL A 96 -45.21 -27.68 -16.12
N VAL A 97 -44.10 -26.93 -15.99
CA VAL A 97 -43.74 -26.19 -14.77
C VAL A 97 -42.99 -24.94 -15.23
N VAL A 98 -43.51 -23.76 -14.88
CA VAL A 98 -42.90 -22.47 -15.16
C VAL A 98 -41.85 -22.17 -14.09
N PRO A 99 -40.56 -21.96 -14.41
CA PRO A 99 -39.72 -21.07 -13.63
C PRO A 99 -39.75 -19.70 -14.30
N THR A 100 -40.54 -18.80 -13.73
CA THR A 100 -40.46 -17.37 -14.00
C THR A 100 -39.14 -16.85 -13.47
N ALA A 101 -38.12 -16.81 -14.34
CA ALA A 101 -37.00 -15.89 -14.22
C ALA A 101 -36.31 -15.79 -15.58
N LEU A 102 -36.87 -14.96 -16.46
CA LEU A 102 -36.10 -14.37 -17.55
C LEU A 102 -34.99 -13.54 -16.91
N SER A 103 -33.82 -14.15 -16.71
CA SER A 103 -32.60 -13.44 -16.39
C SER A 103 -32.28 -12.56 -17.59
N VAL A 104 -32.70 -11.31 -17.53
CA VAL A 104 -32.25 -10.26 -18.44
C VAL A 104 -30.72 -10.23 -18.31
N CYS A 105 -30.02 -10.78 -19.31
CA CYS A 105 -28.59 -10.59 -19.48
C CYS A 105 -28.33 -9.09 -19.61
N LYS A 106 -28.10 -8.43 -18.48
CA LYS A 106 -27.69 -7.02 -18.45
C LYS A 106 -26.35 -6.96 -19.18
N THR A 107 -26.33 -6.28 -20.33
CA THR A 107 -25.09 -5.93 -21.02
C THR A 107 -24.13 -5.29 -20.01
N PRO A 108 -22.84 -5.68 -19.96
CA PRO A 108 -21.90 -5.12 -19.00
C PRO A 108 -21.91 -3.59 -19.09
N ARG A 109 -22.18 -2.92 -17.97
CA ARG A 109 -22.14 -1.45 -17.91
C ARG A 109 -20.70 -1.01 -18.18
N PRO A 110 -20.46 0.04 -19.00
CA PRO A 110 -19.13 0.55 -19.22
C PRO A 110 -18.48 0.95 -17.87
N PRO A 111 -17.16 0.76 -17.71
CA PRO A 111 -16.47 1.09 -16.47
C PRO A 111 -16.58 2.59 -16.19
N SER A 112 -16.77 2.94 -14.91
CA SER A 112 -16.78 4.34 -14.49
C SER A 112 -15.41 4.99 -14.74
N VAL A 113 -15.38 6.31 -14.94
CA VAL A 113 -14.12 7.08 -15.09
C VAL A 113 -13.14 6.78 -13.95
N ARG A 114 -13.65 6.61 -12.72
CA ARG A 114 -12.83 6.25 -11.55
C ARG A 114 -12.21 4.85 -11.68
N GLN A 115 -12.96 3.87 -12.17
CA GLN A 115 -12.44 2.52 -12.40
C GLN A 115 -11.37 2.53 -13.49
N VAL A 116 -11.60 3.23 -14.60
CA VAL A 116 -10.60 3.35 -15.68
C VAL A 116 -9.33 4.01 -15.16
N ALA A 117 -9.43 5.11 -14.41
CA ALA A 117 -8.28 5.77 -13.82
C ALA A 117 -7.57 4.90 -12.77
N ALA A 118 -8.29 4.09 -12.00
CA ALA A 118 -7.70 3.14 -11.06
C ALA A 118 -6.94 2.02 -11.78
N SER A 119 -7.51 1.45 -12.85
CA SER A 119 -6.87 0.44 -13.68
C SER A 119 -5.63 0.98 -14.39
N ALA A 120 -5.70 2.19 -14.97
CA ALA A 120 -4.54 2.83 -15.60
C ALA A 120 -3.35 2.98 -14.64
N ARG A 121 -3.63 3.31 -13.36
CA ARG A 121 -2.58 3.42 -12.33
C ARG A 121 -1.88 2.10 -12.02
N MET A 122 -2.53 0.95 -12.23
CA MET A 122 -1.89 -0.35 -12.00
C MET A 122 -0.71 -0.61 -12.95
N PHE A 123 -0.72 0.04 -14.12
CA PHE A 123 0.31 -0.08 -15.14
C PHE A 123 1.22 1.13 -15.21
N ALA A 124 0.94 2.17 -14.41
CA ALA A 124 1.78 3.35 -14.34
C ALA A 124 2.98 3.09 -13.42
N ILE A 125 4.17 3.51 -13.85
CA ILE A 125 5.35 3.52 -12.98
C ILE A 125 5.08 4.53 -11.86
N PRO A 126 5.23 4.16 -10.57
CA PRO A 126 5.02 5.09 -9.47
C PRO A 126 6.04 6.23 -9.53
N THR A 127 5.60 7.39 -10.01
CA THR A 127 6.40 8.62 -10.03
C THR A 127 6.13 9.41 -8.75
N GLY A 128 7.20 9.81 -8.06
CA GLY A 128 7.13 10.64 -6.86
C GLY A 128 7.86 10.04 -5.65
N PRO A 129 7.97 10.82 -4.55
CA PRO A 129 8.65 10.38 -3.34
C PRO A 129 7.98 9.12 -2.78
N LYS A 130 8.82 8.14 -2.43
CA LYS A 130 8.39 6.93 -1.73
C LYS A 130 8.34 7.23 -0.24
N GLY A 131 7.39 6.61 0.46
CA GLY A 131 7.23 6.77 1.90
C GLY A 131 5.81 7.07 2.30
N TYR A 132 5.66 7.38 3.58
CA TYR A 132 4.38 7.58 4.24
C TYR A 132 4.41 8.87 5.03
N GLN A 133 3.22 9.44 5.23
CA GLN A 133 3.05 10.65 6.02
C GLN A 133 1.73 10.57 6.78
N TYR A 134 1.75 11.03 8.03
CA TYR A 134 0.53 11.35 8.76
C TYR A 134 0.09 12.77 8.42
N VAL A 135 -1.18 12.90 8.03
CA VAL A 135 -1.84 14.18 7.86
C VAL A 135 -2.81 14.37 9.01
N TYR A 136 -2.65 15.47 9.75
CA TYR A 136 -3.45 15.78 10.93
C TYR A 136 -4.56 16.78 10.58
N ILE A 137 -5.77 16.47 11.02
CA ILE A 137 -6.99 17.24 10.72
C ILE A 137 -7.76 17.49 12.02
N PRO A 138 -8.32 18.70 12.22
CA PRO A 138 -9.18 18.96 13.36
C PRO A 138 -10.50 18.17 13.29
N ARG A 139 -11.05 17.85 14.46
CA ARG A 139 -12.34 17.17 14.63
C ARG A 139 -13.15 17.81 15.74
N SER A 140 -14.43 18.04 15.50
CA SER A 140 -15.31 18.76 16.43
C SER A 140 -15.89 17.89 17.57
N ARG A 141 -16.15 16.61 17.30
CA ARG A 141 -16.79 15.68 18.25
C ARG A 141 -16.14 14.32 18.17
N ARG A 142 -16.30 13.43 19.17
CA ARG A 142 -15.85 12.01 19.09
C ARG A 142 -16.38 11.31 17.84
N LEU A 143 -15.47 10.70 17.08
CA LEU A 143 -15.73 10.01 15.81
C LEU A 143 -15.14 8.61 15.89
N THR A 144 -15.87 7.64 15.37
CA THR A 144 -15.38 6.28 15.15
C THR A 144 -14.58 6.20 13.85
N HIS A 145 -13.72 5.19 13.71
CA HIS A 145 -12.98 4.95 12.45
C HIS A 145 -13.92 4.85 11.23
N ARG A 146 -15.10 4.25 11.41
CA ARG A 146 -16.11 4.12 10.34
C ARG A 146 -16.67 5.48 9.92
N GLU A 147 -16.99 6.35 10.89
CA GLU A 147 -17.49 7.70 10.60
C GLU A 147 -16.44 8.55 9.90
N VAL A 148 -15.17 8.47 10.32
CA VAL A 148 -14.07 9.17 9.64
C VAL A 148 -13.97 8.69 8.19
N ARG A 149 -13.92 7.37 7.95
CA ARG A 149 -13.88 6.80 6.60
C ARG A 149 -15.06 7.23 5.73
N ASN A 150 -16.27 7.19 6.29
CA ASN A 150 -17.49 7.59 5.57
C ASN A 150 -17.48 9.09 5.24
N SER A 151 -17.07 9.93 6.18
CA SER A 151 -17.01 11.38 5.98
C SER A 151 -15.99 11.74 4.91
N LEU A 152 -14.78 11.16 4.96
CA LEU A 152 -13.76 11.33 3.93
C LEU A 152 -14.24 10.85 2.56
N LYS A 153 -14.97 9.72 2.50
CA LYS A 153 -15.57 9.22 1.26
C LYS A 153 -16.57 10.22 0.68
N THR A 154 -17.41 10.84 1.52
CA THR A 154 -18.35 11.89 1.12
C THR A 154 -17.64 13.14 0.60
N LEU A 155 -16.47 13.47 1.17
CA LEU A 155 -15.60 14.56 0.70
C LEU A 155 -14.85 14.23 -0.61
N GLY A 156 -15.07 13.05 -1.19
CA GLY A 156 -14.42 12.65 -2.45
C GLY A 156 -13.03 12.03 -2.28
N VAL A 157 -12.58 11.79 -1.04
CA VAL A 157 -11.31 11.10 -0.76
C VAL A 157 -11.44 9.63 -1.11
N ASP A 158 -10.39 9.10 -1.75
CA ASP A 158 -10.28 7.66 -2.00
C ASP A 158 -9.85 6.91 -0.74
N THR A 159 -10.84 6.44 0.03
CA THR A 159 -10.63 5.72 1.31
C THR A 159 -9.79 4.45 1.16
N GLY A 160 -9.68 3.88 -0.06
CA GLY A 160 -8.83 2.72 -0.33
C GLY A 160 -7.34 3.03 -0.26
N ARG A 161 -6.94 4.31 -0.32
CA ARG A 161 -5.55 4.77 -0.19
C ARG A 161 -5.17 5.20 1.22
N ILE A 162 -6.13 5.20 2.14
CA ILE A 162 -5.87 5.48 3.55
C ILE A 162 -5.37 4.19 4.20
N LEU A 163 -4.20 4.27 4.80
CA LEU A 163 -3.53 3.13 5.43
C LEU A 163 -4.06 2.93 6.85
N ASP A 164 -4.04 3.99 7.65
CA ASP A 164 -4.48 3.98 9.04
C ASP A 164 -5.22 5.28 9.42
N ILE A 165 -6.03 5.21 10.47
CA ILE A 165 -6.70 6.35 11.09
C ILE A 165 -6.42 6.27 12.58
N ASN A 166 -5.75 7.29 13.09
CA ASN A 166 -5.35 7.41 14.47
C ASN A 166 -5.98 8.64 15.14
N PHE A 167 -6.11 8.60 16.47
CA PHE A 167 -6.62 9.69 17.29
C PHE A 167 -5.56 10.09 18.32
N PRO A 168 -4.58 10.92 17.93
CA PRO A 168 -3.49 11.32 18.83
C PRO A 168 -3.97 12.22 19.97
N ALA A 169 -4.88 13.15 19.69
CA ALA A 169 -5.45 14.09 20.66
C ALA A 169 -6.98 14.10 20.63
N LYS A 170 -7.60 14.81 21.58
CA LYS A 170 -9.07 14.88 21.73
C LYS A 170 -9.77 15.46 20.50
N ASP A 171 -9.14 16.41 19.84
CA ASP A 171 -9.63 17.26 18.77
C ASP A 171 -8.87 17.09 17.45
N VAL A 172 -7.98 16.10 17.36
CA VAL A 172 -7.18 15.82 16.15
C VAL A 172 -7.37 14.38 15.67
N VAL A 173 -7.49 14.21 14.35
CA VAL A 173 -7.42 12.92 13.67
C VAL A 173 -6.12 12.87 12.86
N GLY A 174 -5.32 11.83 13.06
CA GLY A 174 -4.19 11.51 12.22
C GLY A 174 -4.59 10.50 11.13
N ILE A 175 -4.25 10.78 9.88
CA ILE A 175 -4.55 9.89 8.75
C ILE A 175 -3.25 9.52 8.08
N LEU A 176 -2.94 8.22 8.04
CA LEU A 176 -1.74 7.72 7.37
C LEU A 176 -2.01 7.50 5.89
N VAL A 177 -1.20 8.13 5.04
CA VAL A 177 -1.27 8.00 3.58
C VAL A 177 0.11 7.79 2.97
N HIS A 178 0.14 7.25 1.75
CA HIS A 178 1.37 7.21 0.96
C HIS A 178 1.70 8.60 0.40
N ASN A 179 2.98 8.97 0.35
CA ASN A 179 3.42 10.32 -0.08
C ASN A 179 2.91 10.70 -1.47
N GLN A 180 2.91 9.76 -2.42
CA GLN A 180 2.32 9.94 -3.76
C GLN A 180 0.82 10.32 -3.76
N TYR A 181 0.09 10.09 -2.67
CA TYR A 181 -1.30 10.46 -2.53
C TYR A 181 -1.51 11.66 -1.59
N ALA A 182 -0.49 12.05 -0.82
CA ALA A 182 -0.60 13.11 0.19
C ALA A 182 -1.04 14.44 -0.43
N GLU A 183 -0.39 14.89 -1.50
CA GLU A 183 -0.74 16.16 -2.17
C GLU A 183 -2.21 16.18 -2.63
N LYS A 184 -2.66 15.11 -3.29
CA LYS A 184 -4.05 14.98 -3.73
C LYS A 184 -5.02 14.97 -2.54
N PHE A 185 -4.65 14.27 -1.47
CA PHE A 185 -5.45 14.20 -0.25
C PHE A 185 -5.59 15.59 0.39
N GLN A 186 -4.48 16.29 0.61
CA GLN A 186 -4.46 17.65 1.16
C GLN A 186 -5.25 18.62 0.28
N THR A 187 -5.04 18.59 -1.04
CA THR A 187 -5.78 19.44 -1.99
C THR A 187 -7.29 19.23 -1.87
N THR A 188 -7.74 17.98 -1.71
CA THR A 188 -9.16 17.65 -1.55
C THR A 188 -9.72 18.25 -0.25
N LEU A 189 -8.95 18.25 0.84
CA LEU A 189 -9.34 18.84 2.12
C LEU A 189 -9.38 20.37 2.05
N THR A 190 -8.34 20.99 1.50
CA THR A 190 -8.26 22.45 1.35
C THR A 190 -9.37 22.98 0.43
N THR A 191 -9.76 22.21 -0.59
CA THR A 191 -10.91 22.55 -1.46
C THR A 191 -12.22 22.70 -0.67
N VAL A 192 -12.37 21.95 0.43
CA VAL A 192 -13.54 22.01 1.32
C VAL A 192 -13.28 22.90 2.55
N ALA A 193 -12.22 23.73 2.52
CA ALA A 193 -11.80 24.62 3.59
C ALA A 193 -11.53 23.90 4.93
N ILE A 194 -11.04 22.66 4.88
CA ILE A 194 -10.55 21.95 6.05
C ILE A 194 -9.08 22.32 6.25
N GLU A 195 -8.77 22.84 7.44
CA GLU A 195 -7.40 23.18 7.83
C GLU A 195 -6.57 21.92 8.09
N ILE A 196 -5.34 21.91 7.59
CA ILE A 196 -4.37 20.85 7.81
C ILE A 196 -3.41 21.33 8.89
N LEU A 197 -3.15 20.49 9.90
CA LEU A 197 -2.29 20.82 11.03
C LEU A 197 -0.86 20.37 10.73
N ASP A 198 -0.09 21.22 10.03
CA ASP A 198 1.28 20.90 9.62
C ASP A 198 2.29 20.89 10.79
N ALA A 199 2.02 21.66 11.85
CA ALA A 199 2.90 21.79 13.02
C ALA A 199 2.46 20.94 14.22
N PHE A 200 1.58 19.97 14.02
CA PHE A 200 1.11 19.11 15.11
C PHE A 200 2.14 18.02 15.43
N ASP A 201 2.67 18.03 16.66
CA ASP A 201 3.52 16.96 17.17
C ASP A 201 2.70 15.99 18.03
N PRO A 202 2.55 14.71 17.65
CA PRO A 202 1.81 13.74 18.44
C PRO A 202 2.46 13.39 19.80
N LEU A 203 3.73 13.72 20.00
CA LEU A 203 4.48 13.46 21.23
C LEU A 203 4.39 14.61 22.25
N ASP A 204 3.80 15.74 21.87
CA ASP A 204 3.65 16.88 22.77
C ASP A 204 2.83 16.51 24.03
N PRO A 205 3.32 16.83 25.24
CA PRO A 205 2.63 16.51 26.49
C PRO A 205 1.26 17.20 26.59
N LYS A 206 1.09 18.34 25.89
CA LYS A 206 -0.17 19.11 25.83
C LYS A 206 -1.33 18.33 25.20
N ASN A 207 -1.04 17.32 24.40
CA ASN A 207 -2.06 16.51 23.73
C ASN A 207 -2.72 15.49 24.67
N ILE A 208 -2.09 15.22 25.82
CA ILE A 208 -2.65 14.31 26.84
C ILE A 208 -3.69 15.07 27.67
N ALA A 209 -4.96 14.85 27.33
CA ALA A 209 -6.10 15.46 28.01
C ALA A 209 -6.81 14.52 29.01
N ASP A 210 -6.25 13.33 29.29
CA ASP A 210 -6.86 12.38 30.21
C ASP A 210 -6.63 12.84 31.67
N PRO A 211 -7.71 13.00 32.47
CA PRO A 211 -7.59 13.38 33.87
C PRO A 211 -6.65 12.51 34.70
N LYS A 212 -6.40 11.25 34.29
CA LYS A 212 -5.48 10.32 34.95
C LYS A 212 -4.05 10.87 35.05
N TYR A 213 -3.61 11.66 34.08
CA TYR A 213 -2.22 12.14 33.99
C TYR A 213 -2.06 13.60 34.45
N LYS A 214 -3.13 14.23 34.96
CA LYS A 214 -3.14 15.65 35.33
C LYS A 214 -2.15 16.02 36.45
N SER A 215 -1.75 15.05 37.26
CA SER A 215 -0.81 15.23 38.37
C SER A 215 0.66 15.00 38.01
N LEU A 216 0.94 14.54 36.78
CA LEU A 216 2.31 14.25 36.34
C LEU A 216 3.04 15.53 35.91
N SER A 217 4.37 15.50 36.00
CA SER A 217 5.23 16.53 35.45
C SER A 217 5.29 16.46 33.92
N ASP A 218 5.73 17.55 33.28
CA ASP A 218 5.83 17.61 31.81
C ASP A 218 6.76 16.52 31.24
N SER A 219 7.84 16.15 31.96
CA SER A 219 8.76 15.09 31.55
C SER A 219 8.12 13.71 31.61
N GLU A 220 7.34 13.42 32.64
CA GLU A 220 6.61 12.15 32.76
C GLU A 220 5.47 12.09 31.72
N LEU A 221 4.85 13.22 31.41
CA LEU A 221 3.84 13.31 30.36
C LEU A 221 4.42 13.04 28.98
N GLU A 222 5.63 13.50 28.69
CA GLU A 222 6.32 13.22 27.43
C GLU A 222 6.61 11.72 27.26
N GLU A 223 7.06 11.04 28.32
CA GLU A 223 7.25 9.58 28.32
C GLU A 223 5.93 8.85 28.07
N VAL A 224 4.85 9.24 28.78
CA VAL A 224 3.51 8.69 28.56
C VAL A 224 3.01 8.97 27.13
N ALA A 225 3.31 10.15 26.56
CA ALA A 225 2.92 10.49 25.20
C ALA A 225 3.61 9.56 24.19
N ALA A 226 4.90 9.32 24.38
CA ALA A 226 5.69 8.40 23.57
C ALA A 226 5.17 6.96 23.67
N GLU A 227 4.89 6.46 24.88
CA GLU A 227 4.31 5.13 25.08
C GLU A 227 2.96 4.99 24.37
N LEU A 228 2.04 5.94 24.60
CA LEU A 228 0.72 5.94 23.97
C LEU A 228 0.81 6.06 22.45
N HIS A 229 1.81 6.78 21.93
CA HIS A 229 2.02 6.89 20.49
C HIS A 229 2.55 5.58 19.90
N SER A 230 3.54 4.97 20.55
CA SER A 230 4.07 3.65 20.18
C SER A 230 2.97 2.59 20.15
N ASP A 231 2.11 2.52 21.17
CA ASP A 231 0.96 1.62 21.23
C ASP A 231 0.00 1.79 20.04
N ARG A 232 -0.25 3.04 19.63
CA ARG A 232 -1.09 3.34 18.47
C ARG A 232 -0.41 2.88 17.18
N CYS A 233 0.88 3.11 17.01
CA CYS A 233 1.64 2.63 15.85
C CYS A 233 1.64 1.09 15.79
N MET A 234 1.85 0.40 16.91
CA MET A 234 1.76 -1.05 17.01
C MET A 234 0.38 -1.57 16.65
N LYS A 235 -0.68 -0.88 17.10
CA LYS A 235 -2.05 -1.20 16.74
C LYS A 235 -2.30 -1.02 15.25
N ALA A 236 -1.79 0.06 14.64
CA ALA A 236 -1.90 0.30 13.21
C ALA A 236 -1.24 -0.85 12.41
N LEU A 237 -0.04 -1.27 12.79
CA LEU A 237 0.68 -2.38 12.14
C LEU A 237 -0.09 -3.70 12.19
N LYS A 238 -0.81 -3.98 13.28
CA LYS A 238 -1.65 -5.20 13.41
C LYS A 238 -2.81 -5.26 12.41
N TYR A 239 -3.38 -4.12 12.04
CA TYR A 239 -4.52 -4.05 11.12
C TYR A 239 -4.13 -3.80 9.66
N LEU A 240 -2.91 -3.33 9.42
CA LEU A 240 -2.37 -3.16 8.07
C LEU A 240 -2.16 -4.51 7.39
N ARG A 241 -2.27 -4.51 6.06
CA ARG A 241 -1.99 -5.72 5.28
C ARG A 241 -0.50 -6.06 5.40
N PRO A 242 -0.14 -7.35 5.46
CA PRO A 242 1.25 -7.84 5.50
C PRO A 242 2.26 -7.05 4.68
N HIS A 243 2.01 -6.88 3.39
CA HIS A 243 2.92 -6.20 2.45
C HIS A 243 3.06 -4.69 2.68
N VAL A 244 2.12 -4.05 3.37
CA VAL A 244 2.18 -2.62 3.74
C VAL A 244 2.73 -2.44 5.14
N ALA A 245 2.45 -3.37 6.05
CA ALA A 245 2.83 -3.28 7.45
C ALA A 245 4.35 -3.20 7.63
N VAL A 246 5.14 -3.99 6.88
CA VAL A 246 6.61 -3.95 6.96
C VAL A 246 7.19 -2.58 6.59
N PRO A 247 6.94 -2.03 5.38
CA PRO A 247 7.50 -0.72 5.04
C PRO A 247 6.95 0.42 5.90
N VAL A 248 5.70 0.34 6.37
CA VAL A 248 5.17 1.32 7.34
C VAL A 248 5.85 1.18 8.71
N GLY A 249 6.16 -0.04 9.15
CA GLY A 249 6.90 -0.30 10.38
C GLY A 249 8.31 0.26 10.33
N HIS A 250 9.00 0.10 9.19
CA HIS A 250 10.28 0.79 8.98
C HIS A 250 10.14 2.31 9.06
N PHE A 251 9.11 2.89 8.44
CA PHE A 251 8.84 4.32 8.57
C PHE A 251 8.62 4.75 10.04
N PHE A 252 7.86 3.99 10.83
CA PHE A 252 7.68 4.29 12.26
C PHE A 252 8.98 4.15 13.05
N CYS A 253 9.84 3.19 12.72
CA CYS A 253 11.16 3.02 13.31
C CYS A 253 12.09 4.20 12.97
N ASP A 254 12.05 4.68 11.72
CA ASP A 254 12.85 5.83 11.28
C ASP A 254 12.42 7.13 12.00
N GLN A 255 11.14 7.23 12.39
CA GLN A 255 10.62 8.32 13.23
C GLN A 255 10.92 8.14 14.73
N GLY A 256 11.51 7.00 15.13
CA GLY A 256 11.77 6.68 16.54
C GLY A 256 10.51 6.34 17.36
N TRP A 257 9.38 6.04 16.70
CA TRP A 257 8.12 5.74 17.39
C TRP A 257 8.02 4.29 17.88
N ILE A 258 8.73 3.37 17.23
CA ILE A 258 8.78 1.94 17.59
C ILE A 258 10.20 1.41 17.43
N SER A 259 10.49 0.27 18.05
CA SER A 259 11.77 -0.41 17.88
C SER A 259 11.78 -1.28 16.62
N LYS A 260 12.96 -1.58 16.09
CA LYS A 260 13.11 -2.45 14.91
C LYS A 260 12.59 -3.87 15.14
N GLU A 261 12.62 -4.32 16.39
CA GLU A 261 12.14 -5.64 16.84
C GLU A 261 10.61 -5.79 16.72
N ASP A 262 9.91 -4.66 16.77
CA ASP A 262 8.45 -4.59 16.74
C ASP A 262 7.87 -4.66 15.30
N ILE A 263 8.73 -4.57 14.29
CA ILE A 263 8.32 -4.61 12.89
C ILE A 263 7.85 -6.04 12.57
N PRO A 264 6.64 -6.21 11.99
CA PRO A 264 6.14 -7.54 11.64
C PRO A 264 7.11 -8.27 10.73
N VAL A 265 7.77 -9.31 11.25
CA VAL A 265 8.62 -10.18 10.44
C VAL A 265 7.71 -11.14 9.69
N HIS A 266 7.63 -11.00 8.36
CA HIS A 266 7.15 -12.10 7.55
C HIS A 266 8.24 -13.14 7.50
N SER A 267 8.21 -14.08 8.44
CA SER A 267 8.84 -15.37 8.21
C SER A 267 8.21 -15.92 6.93
N VAL A 268 8.94 -15.83 5.82
CA VAL A 268 8.62 -16.60 4.62
C VAL A 268 8.86 -18.05 5.02
N SER A 269 7.88 -18.65 5.68
CA SER A 269 7.83 -20.09 5.83
C SER A 269 7.70 -20.62 4.41
N GLY A 270 8.72 -21.36 3.97
CA GLY A 270 8.68 -22.10 2.71
C GLY A 270 7.43 -22.97 2.63
N PRO A 271 7.06 -23.41 1.42
CA PRO A 271 5.80 -24.12 1.20
C PRO A 271 5.80 -25.44 1.98
N GLY A 272 5.02 -25.49 3.05
CA GLY A 272 4.77 -26.72 3.80
C GLY A 272 4.71 -26.54 5.31
N ALA A 273 3.67 -25.90 5.83
CA ALA A 273 3.12 -26.21 7.15
C ALA A 273 1.77 -25.52 7.38
N GLY A 274 0.72 -26.33 7.53
CA GLY A 274 -0.43 -26.11 8.41
C GLY A 274 -1.25 -24.83 8.26
N ILE A 275 -2.36 -24.93 7.53
CA ILE A 275 -3.52 -24.06 7.76
C ILE A 275 -4.04 -24.33 9.17
N HIS A 276 -3.88 -23.37 10.08
CA HIS A 276 -4.58 -23.36 11.36
C HIS A 276 -5.31 -22.02 11.56
N ASP A 277 -6.63 -22.11 11.41
CA ASP A 277 -7.69 -21.38 12.09
C ASP A 277 -7.62 -19.85 12.17
N PHE A 278 -8.12 -19.22 11.11
CA PHE A 278 -8.72 -17.89 11.20
C PHE A 278 -10.16 -18.02 11.73
N GLN A 279 -10.31 -18.13 13.06
CA GLN A 279 -11.63 -18.21 13.68
C GLN A 279 -12.32 -16.84 13.66
N SER A 280 -13.27 -16.70 12.74
CA SER A 280 -14.16 -15.53 12.67
C SER A 280 -15.10 -15.50 13.87
N PRO A 281 -15.32 -14.35 14.53
CA PRO A 281 -16.27 -14.28 15.64
C PRO A 281 -17.71 -14.42 15.12
N SER A 282 -18.36 -15.49 15.58
CA SER A 282 -19.76 -15.81 15.32
C SER A 282 -20.70 -14.71 15.82
N ARG A 283 -21.68 -14.33 14.99
CA ARG A 283 -22.76 -13.41 15.34
C ARG A 283 -23.56 -14.00 16.50
N ARG A 284 -23.57 -13.30 17.64
CA ARG A 284 -24.50 -13.57 18.74
C ARG A 284 -25.91 -13.22 18.28
N THR A 285 -26.74 -14.23 18.10
CA THR A 285 -28.19 -14.12 17.94
C THR A 285 -28.82 -13.70 19.27
N SER A 286 -29.78 -12.80 19.17
CA SER A 286 -30.65 -12.31 20.24
C SER A 286 -31.52 -13.44 20.78
N VAL A 287 -31.45 -13.69 22.10
CA VAL A 287 -32.46 -14.50 22.81
C VAL A 287 -33.61 -13.58 23.18
N ALA A 288 -34.79 -13.87 22.63
CA ALA A 288 -36.05 -13.29 23.03
C ALA A 288 -36.44 -13.84 24.41
N MET A 289 -36.85 -12.96 25.31
CA MET A 289 -37.59 -13.33 26.52
C MET A 289 -39.06 -13.50 26.15
N SER A 290 -39.64 -14.62 26.56
CA SER A 290 -41.08 -14.80 26.69
C SER A 290 -41.33 -15.40 28.08
N GLU A 291 -42.14 -14.64 28.82
CA GLU A 291 -43.03 -14.94 29.97
C GLU A 291 -42.70 -16.10 30.91
#